data_AF-A0A923YZ80-F1
#
_entry.id   AF-A0A923YZ80-F1
#
_cell.length_a   1.000
_cell.length_b   1.000
_cell.length_c   1.000
_cell.angle_alpha   90.00
_cell.angle_beta   90.00
_cell.angle_gamma   90.00
#
_symmetry.space_group_name_H-M   'P 1'
#
loop_
_entity.id
_entity.type
_entity.pdbx_description
1 polymer ?
#
loop_
_entity_poly.entity_id
_entity_poly.type
_entity_poly.pdbx_seq_one_letter_code
_entity_poly.pdbx_strand_id
1 'polypeptide(L)'
;AADARLKVDLTRDHLAGKEMEVGRFYQSNKQFLAAVIRFRTVVDSYNTTSHTPEALHRLVECYLALGIPEEAKKSAAVLNFNYPGSKWYDRSYELIGKKVA
;
A
#
# COMPACT_ATOMS: atom_id res chain seq x y z
N ALA A 1 12.29 -21.71 -19.70
CA ALA A 1 12.73 -20.75 -18.66
C ALA A 1 11.80 -19.53 -18.55
N ALA A 2 11.51 -18.81 -19.64
CA ALA A 2 10.67 -17.60 -19.61
C ALA A 2 9.22 -17.83 -19.14
N ASP A 3 8.56 -18.90 -19.60
CA ASP A 3 7.18 -19.26 -19.22
C ASP A 3 7.03 -19.52 -17.69
N ALA A 4 8.00 -20.23 -17.09
CA ALA A 4 7.99 -20.50 -15.66
C ALA A 4 8.13 -19.22 -14.83
N ARG A 5 8.98 -18.27 -15.28
CA ARG A 5 9.13 -16.97 -14.60
C ARG A 5 7.85 -16.15 -14.66
N LEU A 6 7.22 -16.07 -15.82
CA LEU A 6 5.95 -15.37 -15.99
C LEU A 6 4.85 -15.92 -15.07
N LYS A 7 4.76 -17.25 -14.93
CA LYS A 7 3.79 -17.91 -14.03
C LYS A 7 4.07 -17.59 -12.56
N VAL A 8 5.34 -17.51 -12.16
CA VAL A 8 5.71 -17.10 -10.80
C VAL A 8 5.30 -15.66 -10.54
N ASP A 9 5.59 -14.75 -11.47
CA ASP A 9 5.23 -13.33 -11.33
C ASP A 9 3.71 -13.14 -11.24
N LEU A 10 2.95 -13.85 -12.09
CA LEU A 10 1.48 -13.86 -12.04
C LEU A 10 0.95 -14.39 -10.70
N THR A 11 1.54 -15.47 -10.19
CA THR A 11 1.15 -16.03 -8.89
C THR A 11 1.41 -15.03 -7.75
N ARG A 12 2.55 -14.33 -7.79
CA ARG A 12 2.88 -13.28 -6.81
C ARG A 12 1.89 -12.12 -6.88
N ASP A 13 1.51 -11.68 -8.08
CA ASP A 13 0.51 -10.63 -8.26
C ASP A 13 -0.87 -11.05 -7.71
N HIS A 14 -1.31 -12.29 -7.96
CA HIS A 14 -2.54 -12.81 -7.36
C HIS A 14 -2.50 -12.89 -5.82
N LEU A 15 -1.38 -13.33 -5.24
CA LEU A 15 -1.21 -13.38 -3.79
C LEU A 15 -1.22 -11.98 -3.17
N ALA A 16 -0.59 -11.01 -3.82
CA ALA A 16 -0.67 -9.61 -3.42
C ALA A 16 -2.11 -9.07 -3.52
N GLY A 17 -2.82 -9.38 -4.61
CA GLY A 17 -4.22 -9.00 -4.80
C GLY A 17 -5.14 -9.52 -3.68
N LYS A 18 -4.91 -10.77 -3.22
CA LYS A 18 -5.62 -11.35 -2.07
C LYS A 18 -5.36 -10.56 -0.79
N GLU A 19 -4.11 -10.26 -0.45
CA GLU A 19 -3.79 -9.48 0.75
C GLU A 19 -4.37 -8.07 0.67
N MET A 20 -4.38 -7.45 -0.52
CA MET A 20 -5.03 -6.17 -0.76
C MET A 20 -6.54 -6.21 -0.50
N GLU A 21 -7.23 -7.26 -0.93
CA GLU A 21 -8.66 -7.42 -0.70
C GLU A 21 -8.99 -7.54 0.80
N VAL A 22 -8.26 -8.39 1.52
CA VAL A 22 -8.41 -8.54 2.97
C VAL A 22 -8.06 -7.24 3.70
N GLY A 23 -7.01 -6.55 3.28
CA GLY A 23 -6.62 -5.25 3.82
C GLY A 23 -7.71 -4.19 3.64
N ARG A 24 -8.31 -4.09 2.44
CA ARG A 24 -9.42 -3.17 2.17
C ARG A 24 -10.67 -3.53 2.97
N PHE A 25 -10.96 -4.81 3.15
CA PHE A 25 -12.05 -5.26 4.02
C PHE A 25 -11.85 -4.79 5.47
N TYR A 26 -10.65 -4.95 6.04
CA TYR A 26 -10.37 -4.45 7.38
C TYR A 26 -10.42 -2.91 7.45
N GLN A 27 -9.88 -2.23 6.44
CA GLN A 27 -9.90 -0.77 6.36
C GLN A 27 -11.34 -0.22 6.34
N SER A 28 -12.23 -0.80 5.53
CA SER A 28 -13.63 -0.35 5.43
C SER A 28 -14.40 -0.56 6.73
N ASN A 29 -14.05 -1.59 7.50
CA ASN A 29 -14.57 -1.84 8.85
C ASN A 29 -13.87 -1.01 9.95
N LYS A 30 -13.03 -0.03 9.59
CA LYS A 30 -12.23 0.83 10.50
C LYS A 30 -11.27 0.04 11.40
N GLN A 31 -10.95 -1.20 11.04
CA GLN A 31 -9.96 -2.04 11.73
C GLN A 31 -8.56 -1.73 11.18
N PHE A 32 -8.10 -0.49 11.39
CA PHE A 32 -6.90 0.04 10.73
C PHE A 32 -5.62 -0.72 11.08
N LEU A 33 -5.46 -1.22 12.31
CA LEU A 33 -4.28 -2.01 12.68
C LEU A 33 -4.21 -3.33 11.89
N ALA A 34 -5.34 -4.03 11.74
CA ALA A 34 -5.41 -5.25 10.95
C ALA A 34 -5.18 -4.97 9.45
N ALA A 35 -5.71 -3.85 8.94
CA ALA A 35 -5.47 -3.41 7.57
C ALA A 35 -3.99 -3.10 7.32
N VAL A 36 -3.31 -2.41 8.24
CA VAL A 36 -1.86 -2.13 8.17
C VAL A 36 -1.05 -3.40 8.03
N ILE A 37 -1.36 -4.44 8.82
CA ILE A 37 -0.65 -5.72 8.74
C ILE A 37 -0.75 -6.31 7.33
N ARG A 38 -1.95 -6.27 6.72
CA ARG A 38 -2.19 -6.80 5.37
C ARG A 38 -1.47 -5.99 4.29
N PHE A 39 -1.57 -4.66 4.32
CA PHE A 39 -0.90 -3.82 3.35
C PHE A 39 0.62 -3.88 3.48
N ARG A 40 1.15 -4.02 4.70
CA ARG A 40 2.58 -4.22 4.92
C ARG A 40 3.08 -5.55 4.35
N THR A 41 2.31 -6.62 4.43
CA THR A 41 2.62 -7.88 3.73
C THR A 41 2.80 -7.66 2.22
N VAL A 42 1.96 -6.83 1.59
CA VAL A 42 2.08 -6.49 0.17
C VAL A 42 3.38 -5.73 -0.13
N VAL A 43 3.72 -4.75 0.70
CA VAL A 43 4.95 -3.97 0.55
C VAL A 43 6.20 -4.81 0.80
N ASP A 44 6.21 -5.64 1.83
CA ASP A 44 7.42 -6.36 2.24
C ASP A 44 7.66 -7.63 1.40
N SER A 45 6.58 -8.37 1.09
CA SER A 45 6.69 -9.68 0.44
C SER A 45 6.40 -9.66 -1.05
N TYR A 46 5.73 -8.62 -1.55
CA TYR A 46 5.26 -8.53 -2.94
C TYR A 46 5.59 -7.17 -3.60
N ASN A 47 6.71 -6.55 -3.22
CA ASN A 47 7.18 -5.23 -3.71
C ASN A 47 7.34 -5.09 -5.24
N THR A 48 7.43 -6.18 -5.99
CA THR A 48 7.54 -6.18 -7.45
C THR A 48 6.18 -6.21 -8.16
N THR A 49 5.08 -6.29 -7.43
CA THR A 49 3.73 -6.42 -8.00
C THR A 49 3.09 -5.07 -8.31
N SER A 50 2.06 -5.11 -9.15
CA SER A 50 1.30 -3.90 -9.52
C SER A 50 0.53 -3.28 -8.34
N HIS A 51 0.39 -4.02 -7.24
CA HIS A 51 -0.36 -3.64 -6.05
C HIS A 51 0.43 -2.80 -5.05
N THR A 52 1.77 -2.82 -5.10
CA THR A 52 2.62 -2.14 -4.11
C THR A 52 2.35 -0.62 -3.99
N PRO A 53 2.14 0.14 -5.09
CA PRO A 53 1.81 1.56 -4.99
C PRO A 53 0.49 1.84 -4.26
N GLU A 54 -0.54 1.01 -4.51
CA GLU A 54 -1.82 1.12 -3.78
C GLU A 54 -1.61 0.78 -2.30
N ALA A 55 -0.89 -0.30 -2.00
CA ALA A 55 -0.63 -0.73 -0.62
C ALA A 55 0.04 0.37 0.21
N LEU A 56 1.05 1.04 -0.35
CA LEU A 56 1.70 2.18 0.29
C LEU A 56 0.74 3.34 0.56
N HIS A 57 -0.13 3.69 -0.40
CA HIS A 57 -1.15 4.71 -0.18
C HIS A 57 -2.15 4.29 0.91
N ARG A 58 -2.58 3.03 0.94
CA ARG A 58 -3.47 2.52 2.00
C ARG A 58 -2.82 2.54 3.38
N LEU A 59 -1.50 2.31 3.46
CA LEU A 59 -0.74 2.49 4.70
C LEU A 59 -0.78 3.96 5.17
N VAL A 60 -0.62 4.92 4.25
CA VAL A 60 -0.78 6.37 4.57
C VAL A 60 -2.16 6.64 5.18
N GLU A 61 -3.23 6.17 4.54
CA GLU A 61 -4.60 6.33 5.05
C GLU A 61 -4.77 5.72 6.45
N CYS A 62 -4.29 4.50 6.66
CA CYS A 62 -4.45 3.79 7.92
C CYS A 62 -3.63 4.44 9.06
N TYR A 63 -2.37 4.82 8.80
CA TYR A 63 -1.54 5.50 9.80
C TYR A 63 -2.10 6.88 10.18
N LEU A 64 -2.64 7.63 9.22
CA LEU A 64 -3.35 8.88 9.51
C LEU A 64 -4.65 8.67 10.28
N ALA A 65 -5.34 7.53 10.10
CA ALA A 65 -6.54 7.19 10.87
C ALA A 65 -6.19 6.75 12.30
N LEU A 66 -5.03 6.11 12.49
CA LEU A 66 -4.50 5.70 13.79
C LEU A 66 -3.85 6.86 14.57
N GLY A 67 -3.70 8.05 13.96
CA GLY A 67 -3.06 9.20 14.62
C GLY A 67 -1.54 9.12 14.66
N ILE A 68 -0.91 8.41 13.72
CA ILE A 68 0.54 8.22 13.65
C ILE A 68 1.08 8.89 12.36
N PRO A 69 1.07 10.23 12.27
CA PRO A 69 1.38 10.95 11.04
C PRO A 69 2.82 10.74 10.54
N GLU A 70 3.76 10.45 11.43
CA GLU A 70 5.16 10.19 11.04
C GLU A 70 5.31 8.90 10.22
N GLU A 71 4.57 7.83 10.58
CA GLU A 71 4.56 6.59 9.78
C GLU A 71 3.82 6.75 8.45
N ALA A 72 2.80 7.61 8.43
CA ALA A 72 2.15 8.00 7.19
C ALA A 72 3.12 8.74 6.26
N LYS A 73 3.88 9.73 6.76
CA LYS A 73 4.88 10.47 5.98
C LYS A 73 5.97 9.54 5.45
N LYS A 74 6.47 8.61 6.26
CA LYS A 74 7.45 7.60 5.81
C LYS A 74 6.90 6.75 4.66
N SER A 75 5.68 6.25 4.79
CA SER A 75 5.02 5.46 3.74
C SER A 75 4.84 6.27 2.44
N ALA A 76 4.45 7.54 2.55
CA ALA A 76 4.35 8.44 1.41
C ALA A 76 5.71 8.76 0.77
N ALA A 77 6.78 8.88 1.56
CA ALA A 77 8.13 9.09 1.05
C ALA A 77 8.63 7.88 0.25
N VAL A 78 8.37 6.65 0.73
CA VAL A 78 8.67 5.41 0.00
C VAL A 78 7.88 5.34 -1.30
N LEU A 79 6.60 5.75 -1.28
CA LEU A 79 5.75 5.81 -2.46
C LEU A 79 6.28 6.82 -3.50
N ASN A 80 6.68 8.01 -3.06
CA ASN A 80 7.26 9.04 -3.93
C ASN A 80 8.57 8.56 -4.57
N PHE A 81 9.46 7.96 -3.77
CA PHE A 81 10.78 7.55 -4.22
C PHE A 81 10.71 6.42 -5.27
N ASN A 82 9.86 5.41 -5.04
CA ASN A 82 9.79 4.24 -5.92
C ASN A 82 8.78 4.39 -7.07
N TYR A 83 7.74 5.20 -6.88
CA TYR A 83 6.64 5.36 -7.84
C TYR A 83 6.25 6.83 -8.05
N PRO A 84 7.22 7.68 -8.49
CA PRO A 84 6.96 9.09 -8.73
C PRO A 84 5.90 9.26 -9.82
N GLY A 85 4.99 10.22 -9.64
CA GLY A 85 3.90 10.49 -10.58
C GLY A 85 2.82 9.41 -10.66
N SER A 86 2.83 8.43 -9.75
CA SER A 86 1.70 7.50 -9.63
C SER A 86 0.47 8.22 -9.08
N LYS A 87 -0.72 7.86 -9.57
CA LYS A 87 -2.00 8.39 -9.02
C LYS A 87 -2.13 8.21 -7.50
N TRP A 88 -1.44 7.23 -6.93
CA TRP A 88 -1.43 6.92 -5.51
C TRP A 88 -0.55 7.89 -4.72
N TYR A 89 0.57 8.33 -5.31
CA TYR A 89 1.39 9.40 -4.75
C TYR A 89 0.59 10.70 -4.66
N ASP A 90 -0.04 11.13 -5.76
CA ASP A 90 -0.81 12.39 -5.79
C ASP A 90 -1.90 12.41 -4.71
N ARG A 91 -2.65 11.30 -4.59
CA ARG A 91 -3.66 11.12 -3.54
C ARG A 91 -3.08 11.15 -2.13
N SER A 92 -1.91 10.54 -1.92
CA SER A 92 -1.25 10.54 -0.61
C SER A 92 -0.77 11.93 -0.22
N TYR A 93 -0.20 12.67 -1.17
CA TYR A 93 0.26 14.03 -0.98
C TYR A 93 -0.89 14.97 -0.62
N GLU A 94 -1.99 14.92 -1.38
CA GLU A 94 -3.21 15.68 -1.09
C GLU A 94 -3.79 15.34 0.29
N LEU A 95 -3.84 14.04 0.64
CA LEU A 95 -4.40 13.58 1.91
C LEU A 95 -3.59 14.07 3.11
N ILE A 96 -2.25 13.99 3.03
CA ILE A 96 -1.37 14.48 4.09
C ILE A 96 -1.52 16.01 4.22
N GLY A 97 -1.54 16.74 3.09
CA GLY A 97 -1.73 18.20 3.10
C GLY A 97 -3.03 18.63 3.78
N LYS A 98 -4.13 17.91 3.56
CA LYS A 98 -5.44 18.21 4.19
C LYS A 98 -5.51 17.90 5.69
N LYS A 99 -4.70 16.94 6.18
CA LYS A 99 -4.73 16.51 7.59
C LYS A 99 -3.75 17.24 8.50
N VAL A 100 -2.74 17.89 7.92
CA VAL A 100 -1.68 18.59 8.65
C VAL A 100 -1.90 20.11 8.67
N ALA A 101 -2.77 20.63 7.80
CA ALA A 101 -3.27 22.00 7.84
C ALA A 101 -4.34 22.17 8.93
#